data_AF-A0A7V3DJI3-F1
#
_entry.id   AF-A0A7V3DJI3-F1
#
_cell.length_a   1.000
_cell.length_b   1.000
_cell.length_c   1.000
_cell.angle_alpha   90.00
_cell.angle_beta   90.00
_cell.angle_gamma   90.00
#
_symmetry.space_group_name_H-M   'P 1'
#
loop_
_entity.id
_entity.type
_entity.pdbx_description
1 polymer ?
#
loop_
_entity_poly.entity_id
_entity_poly.type
_entity_poly.pdbx_seq_one_letter_code
_entity_poly.pdbx_strand_id
1 'polypeptide(L)'
;MRKEVVVEGNLDLFDEFMRCVFAHPELLDQIPPEAELVFLPLDDAELSEHNKRMAEQIISEGRKVVLVKLKKPQPPVAELEIVSEAGV
;
A
#
# COMPACT_ATOMS: atom_id res chain seq x y z
N MET A 1 7.12 9.76 15.27
CA MET A 1 7.82 8.71 14.48
C MET A 1 8.96 9.34 13.68
N ARG A 2 10.01 8.57 13.39
CA ARG A 2 11.07 8.99 12.44
C ARG A 2 10.51 8.97 11.01
N LYS A 3 10.94 9.91 10.16
CA LYS A 3 10.39 10.05 8.79
C LYS A 3 10.64 8.80 7.95
N GLU A 4 11.80 8.18 8.12
CA GLU A 4 12.23 6.99 7.39
C GLU A 4 11.28 5.81 7.63
N VAL A 5 10.88 5.61 8.89
CA VAL A 5 9.96 4.53 9.29
C VAL A 5 8.56 4.72 8.70
N VAL A 6 8.11 5.97 8.56
CA VAL A 6 6.81 6.30 7.95
C VAL A 6 6.85 6.06 6.44
N VAL A 7 7.94 6.47 5.77
CA VAL A 7 8.11 6.25 4.32
C VAL A 7 8.18 4.77 4.01
N GLU A 8 8.99 4.00 4.76
CA GLU A 8 9.12 2.55 4.59
C GLU A 8 7.77 1.84 4.79
N GLY A 9 7.04 2.15 5.87
CA GLY A 9 5.73 1.56 6.11
C GLY A 9 4.68 1.90 5.06
N ASN A 10 4.73 3.09 4.45
CA ASN A 10 3.84 3.46 3.35
C ASN A 10 4.21 2.76 2.03
N LEU A 11 5.51 2.51 1.79
CA LEU A 11 5.96 1.73 0.64
C LEU A 11 5.51 0.26 0.76
N ASP A 12 5.63 -0.34 1.93
CA ASP A 12 5.14 -1.71 2.17
C ASP A 12 3.62 -1.83 1.91
N LEU A 13 2.84 -0.85 2.37
CA LEU A 13 1.39 -0.81 2.13
C LEU A 13 1.07 -0.57 0.64
N PHE A 14 1.86 0.25 -0.05
CA PHE A 14 1.69 0.45 -1.49
C PHE A 14 1.97 -0.83 -2.28
N ASP A 15 3.05 -1.53 -1.95
CA ASP A 15 3.42 -2.80 -2.60
C ASP A 15 2.33 -3.86 -2.42
N GLU A 16 1.78 -3.98 -1.20
CA GLU A 16 0.68 -4.90 -0.92
C GLU A 16 -0.60 -4.49 -1.65
N PHE A 17 -0.91 -3.20 -1.71
CA PHE A 17 -2.04 -2.72 -2.50
C PHE A 17 -1.88 -3.04 -3.99
N MET A 18 -0.68 -2.86 -4.56
CA MET A 18 -0.40 -3.23 -5.95
C MET A 18 -0.57 -4.73 -6.18
N ARG A 19 -0.22 -5.60 -5.23
CA ARG A 19 -0.51 -7.04 -5.30
C ARG A 19 -2.00 -7.31 -5.36
N CYS A 20 -2.82 -6.64 -4.55
CA CYS A 20 -4.28 -6.73 -4.63
C CYS A 20 -4.79 -6.28 -6.00
N VAL A 21 -4.27 -5.18 -6.54
CA VAL A 21 -4.65 -4.65 -7.87
C VAL A 21 -4.28 -5.63 -8.99
N PHE A 22 -3.12 -6.29 -8.92
CA PHE A 22 -2.75 -7.29 -9.92
C PHE A 22 -3.69 -8.50 -9.91
N ALA A 23 -4.21 -8.89 -8.73
CA ALA A 23 -5.20 -9.95 -8.62
C ALA A 23 -6.62 -9.48 -9.01
N HIS A 24 -6.92 -8.20 -8.78
CA HIS A 24 -8.24 -7.58 -8.97
C HIS A 24 -8.14 -6.19 -9.62
N PRO A 25 -7.89 -6.10 -10.94
CA PRO A 25 -7.71 -4.83 -11.63
C PRO A 25 -8.91 -3.87 -11.52
N GLU A 26 -10.12 -4.40 -11.35
CA GLU A 26 -11.37 -3.67 -11.14
C GLU A 26 -11.37 -2.76 -9.90
N LEU A 27 -10.41 -2.93 -8.99
CA LEU A 27 -10.18 -2.01 -7.88
C LEU A 27 -9.78 -0.61 -8.36
N LEU A 28 -9.06 -0.51 -9.49
CA LEU A 28 -8.64 0.78 -10.04
C LEU A 28 -9.82 1.57 -10.62
N ASP A 29 -10.86 0.89 -11.12
CA ASP A 29 -12.06 1.54 -11.67
C ASP A 29 -12.85 2.32 -10.60
N GLN A 30 -12.65 1.97 -9.32
CA GLN A 30 -13.28 2.62 -8.18
C GLN A 30 -12.51 3.86 -7.70
N ILE A 31 -11.31 4.11 -8.23
CA ILE A 31 -10.44 5.20 -7.81
C ILE A 31 -10.59 6.37 -8.80
N PRO A 32 -11.12 7.53 -8.36
CA PRO A 32 -11.18 8.71 -9.21
C PRO A 32 -9.76 9.13 -9.61
N PRO A 33 -9.51 9.52 -10.88
CA PRO A 33 -8.18 9.93 -11.35
C PRO A 33 -7.52 11.05 -10.52
N GLU A 34 -8.33 11.93 -9.95
CA GLU A 34 -7.91 13.08 -9.15
C GLU A 34 -7.85 12.81 -7.64
N ALA A 35 -8.12 11.57 -7.20
CA ALA A 35 -8.11 11.22 -5.79
C ALA A 35 -6.70 10.91 -5.29
N GLU A 36 -6.40 11.38 -4.09
CA GLU A 36 -5.23 10.96 -3.33
C GLU A 36 -5.52 9.67 -2.56
N LEU A 37 -4.59 8.72 -2.62
CA LEU A 37 -4.66 7.49 -1.86
C LEU A 37 -4.04 7.72 -0.48
N VAL A 38 -4.78 7.35 0.56
CA VAL A 38 -4.26 7.30 1.93
C VAL A 38 -4.39 5.88 2.46
N PHE A 39 -3.25 5.27 2.74
CA PHE A 39 -3.17 3.90 3.26
C PHE A 39 -3.40 3.88 4.77
N LEU A 40 -4.30 3.02 5.22
CA LEU A 40 -4.64 2.81 6.63
C LEU A 40 -4.30 1.37 7.01
N PRO A 41 -3.17 1.13 7.68
CA PRO A 41 -2.82 -0.21 8.14
C PRO A 41 -3.84 -0.71 9.16
N LEU A 42 -4.26 -1.97 9.01
CA LEU A 42 -5.21 -2.64 9.91
C LEU A 42 -4.53 -3.21 11.17
N ASP A 43 -3.21 -3.35 11.14
CA ASP A 43 -2.34 -3.96 12.15
C ASP A 43 -1.46 -2.95 12.90
N ASP A 44 -1.55 -1.66 12.56
CA ASP A 44 -0.76 -0.58 13.16
C ASP A 44 -1.67 0.62 13.48
N ALA A 45 -2.26 0.62 14.67
CA ALA A 45 -3.26 1.62 15.07
C ALA A 45 -2.69 3.04 15.17
N GLU A 46 -1.40 3.20 15.54
CA GLU A 46 -0.75 4.50 15.63
C GLU A 46 -0.59 5.13 14.24
N LEU A 47 -0.06 4.36 13.28
CA LEU A 47 0.10 4.80 11.90
C LEU A 47 -1.26 5.04 11.22
N SER A 48 -2.25 4.18 11.49
CA SER A 48 -3.61 4.33 10.98
C SER A 48 -4.25 5.66 11.41
N GLU A 49 -4.14 6.03 12.69
CA GLU A 49 -4.68 7.30 13.17
C GLU A 49 -3.88 8.52 12.66
N HIS A 50 -2.57 8.38 12.49
CA HIS A 50 -1.76 9.44 11.85
C HIS A 50 -2.21 9.70 10.40
N ASN A 51 -2.31 8.64 9.60
CA ASN A 51 -2.69 8.74 8.20
C ASN A 51 -4.15 9.21 8.04
N LYS A 52 -5.05 8.83 8.94
CA LYS A 52 -6.43 9.34 8.95
C LYS A 52 -6.51 10.85 9.18
N ARG A 53 -5.72 11.40 10.12
CA ARG A 53 -5.65 12.87 10.31
C ARG A 53 -5.11 13.58 9.07
N MET A 54 -4.14 12.97 8.37
CA MET A 54 -3.68 13.51 7.10
C MET A 54 -4.78 13.51 6.03
N ALA A 55 -5.56 12.43 5.93
CA ALA A 55 -6.71 12.37 5.02
C ALA A 55 -7.74 13.48 5.32
N GLU A 56 -8.06 13.70 6.59
CA GLU A 56 -8.96 14.77 7.02
C GLU A 56 -8.44 16.16 6.60
N GLN A 57 -7.13 16.38 6.69
CA GLN A 57 -6.51 17.61 6.21
C GLN A 57 -6.63 17.77 4.69
N ILE A 58 -6.33 16.72 3.91
CA ILE A 58 -6.44 16.75 2.43
C ILE A 58 -7.89 17.04 2.00
N ILE A 59 -8.86 16.44 2.69
CA ILE A 59 -10.29 16.70 2.48
C ILE A 59 -10.64 18.15 2.80
N SER A 60 -10.10 18.72 3.87
CA SER A 60 -10.32 20.12 4.25
C SER A 60 -9.79 21.12 3.21
N GLU A 61 -8.81 20.71 2.41
CA GLU A 61 -8.25 21.47 1.30
C GLU A 61 -9.06 21.30 -0.01
N GLY A 62 -10.19 20.58 0.04
CA GLY A 62 -11.09 20.37 -1.09
C GLY A 62 -10.65 19.26 -2.06
N ARG A 63 -9.63 18.48 -1.70
CA ARG A 63 -9.11 17.38 -2.52
C ARG A 63 -9.86 16.08 -2.20
N LYS A 64 -10.00 15.21 -3.20
CA LYS A 64 -10.66 13.90 -3.02
C LYS A 64 -9.67 12.91 -2.42
N VAL A 65 -10.13 12.08 -1.48
CA VAL A 65 -9.31 11.06 -0.83
C VAL A 65 -10.00 9.70 -0.93
N VAL A 66 -9.23 8.67 -1.27
CA VAL A 66 -9.62 7.26 -1.14
C VAL A 66 -8.82 6.64 0.00
N LEU A 67 -9.53 6.10 0.98
CA LEU A 67 -8.93 5.39 2.11
C LEU A 67 -8.75 3.92 1.74
N VAL A 68 -7.51 3.46 1.68
CA VAL A 68 -7.17 2.07 1.39
C VAL A 68 -6.84 1.36 2.70
N LYS A 69 -7.65 0.37 3.09
CA LYS A 69 -7.47 -0.37 4.34
C LYS A 69 -6.94 -1.77 4.05
N LEU A 70 -5.75 -2.07 4.56
CA LEU A 70 -5.08 -3.34 4.35
C LEU A 70 -4.13 -3.66 5.51
N LYS A 71 -3.72 -4.91 5.65
CA LYS A 71 -2.62 -5.29 6.57
C LYS A 71 -1.28 -5.06 5.88
N LYS A 72 -0.20 -4.89 6.64
CA LYS A 72 1.14 -4.90 6.04
C LYS A 72 1.41 -6.25 5.34
N PRO A 73 2.18 -6.26 4.24
CA PRO A 73 2.54 -7.48 3.55
C PRO A 73 3.26 -8.43 4.53
N GLN A 74 2.87 -9.71 4.50
CA GLN A 74 3.70 -10.73 5.11
C GLN A 74 4.84 -11.08 4.14
N PRO A 75 6.08 -11.24 4.62
CA PRO A 75 7.21 -11.59 3.75
C PRO A 75 6.87 -12.88 2.99
N PRO A 76 6.88 -12.87 1.64
CA PRO A 76 6.63 -14.09 0.89
C PRO A 76 7.78 -15.07 1.14
N VAL A 77 7.46 -16.36 1.26
CA VAL A 77 8.46 -17.42 1.21
C VAL A 77 8.80 -17.63 -0.26
N ALA A 78 10.04 -17.36 -0.65
CA ALA A 78 10.52 -17.63 -2.00
C ALA A 78 11.03 -19.07 -2.10
N GLU A 79 10.56 -19.81 -3.10
CA GLU A 79 11.20 -21.05 -3.54
C GLU A 79 12.22 -20.71 -4.63
N LEU A 80 13.43 -21.26 -4.52
CA LEU A 80 14.51 -21.03 -5.47
C LEU A 80 14.76 -22.32 -6.25
N GLU A 81 14.76 -22.24 -7.58
CA GLU A 81 15.19 -23.31 -8.47
C GLU A 81 16.47 -22.91 -9.20
N ILE A 82 17.50 -23.75 -9.14
CA ILE A 82 18.75 -23.55 -9.88
C ILE A 82 18.61 -24.23 -11.24
N VAL A 83 18.49 -23.43 -12.29
CA VAL A 83 18.55 -23.92 -13.67
C VAL A 83 19.98 -23.79 -14.16
N SER A 84 20.65 -24.92 -14.41
CA SER A 84 21.93 -24.96 -15.12
C SER A 84 21.70 -25.51 -16.53
N GLU A 85 22.27 -24.87 -17.55
CA GLU A 85 22.25 -25.42 -18.90
C GLU A 85 23.03 -26.74 -18.90
N ALA A 86 22.35 -27.84 -19.26
CA ALA A 86 23.02 -29.09 -19.54
C ALA A 86 23.92 -28.86 -20.77
N GLY A 87 25.23 -28.97 -20.57
CA GLY A 87 26.23 -28.76 -21.61
C GLY A 87 25.93 -29.58 -22.88
N VAL A 88 26.01 -28.89 -24.03
CA VAL A 88 25.99 -29.47 -25.38
C VAL A 88 27.34 -30.10 -25.69
#